data_AF-A0A529ZRK3-F1
#
_entry.id   AF-A0A529ZRK3-F1
#
_cell.length_a   1.000
_cell.length_b   1.000
_cell.length_c   1.000
_cell.angle_alpha   90.00
_cell.angle_beta   90.00
_cell.angle_gamma   90.00
#
_symmetry.space_group_name_H-M   'P 1'
#
loop_
_entity.id
_entity.type
_entity.pdbx_description
1 polymer ?
#
loop_
_entity_poly.entity_id
_entity_poly.type
_entity_poly.pdbx_seq_one_letter_code
_entity_poly.pdbx_strand_id
1 'polypeptide(L)'
;MDDAIDMMHKTVKTVKLFEVREFDPLMREMGGVIVQAARLVAEAIPLLGKVGANAARLNAIAEEVMRVEGRADDLHEQGLKDLFRHHGRSDPMAYLIGSEIYGQLEKVVDRFEDVANEISGIVIENV
;
A
#
# COMPACT_ATOMS: atom_id res chain seq x y z
N MET A 1 -11.16 -5.25 0.09
CA MET A 1 -11.35 -3.83 0.49
C MET A 1 -11.31 -3.67 2.00
N ASP A 2 -12.10 -4.43 2.76
CA ASP A 2 -12.09 -4.37 4.23
C ASP A 2 -10.68 -4.63 4.81
N ASP A 3 -9.99 -5.65 4.31
CA ASP A 3 -8.59 -5.95 4.63
C ASP A 3 -7.65 -4.74 4.54
N ALA A 4 -7.83 -3.86 3.55
CA ALA A 4 -7.00 -2.67 3.39
C ALA A 4 -7.26 -1.66 4.53
N ILE A 5 -8.54 -1.44 4.87
CA ILE A 5 -8.96 -0.55 5.94
C ILE A 5 -8.49 -1.10 7.30
N ASP A 6 -8.64 -2.40 7.51
CA ASP A 6 -8.18 -3.07 8.72
C ASP A 6 -6.66 -2.99 8.87
N MET A 7 -5.91 -3.15 7.78
CA MET A 7 -4.46 -3.00 7.80
C MET A 7 -4.04 -1.55 8.10
N MET A 8 -4.73 -0.54 7.54
CA MET A 8 -4.49 0.86 7.91
C MET A 8 -4.75 1.10 9.39
N HIS A 9 -5.85 0.57 9.92
CA HIS A 9 -6.20 0.73 11.32
C HIS A 9 -5.20 0.02 12.23
N LYS A 10 -4.72 -1.17 11.85
CA LYS A 10 -3.64 -1.88 12.52
C LYS A 10 -2.35 -1.06 12.53
N THR A 11 -1.99 -0.46 11.40
CA THR A 11 -0.82 0.42 11.28
C THR A 11 -0.89 1.58 12.27
N VAL A 12 -2.02 2.27 12.33
CA VAL A 12 -2.25 3.37 13.29
C VAL A 12 -2.18 2.89 14.74
N LYS A 13 -2.70 1.70 15.05
CA LYS A 13 -2.59 1.11 16.39
C LYS A 13 -1.14 0.82 16.76
N THR A 14 -0.33 0.27 15.86
CA THR A 14 1.10 0.01 16.07
C THR A 14 1.86 1.31 16.31
N VAL A 15 1.63 2.35 15.50
CA VAL A 15 2.20 3.69 15.69
C VAL A 15 1.90 4.24 17.09
N LYS A 16 0.65 4.13 17.54
CA LYS A 16 0.24 4.59 18.88
C LYS A 16 0.86 3.75 19.99
N LEU A 17 0.90 2.42 19.81
CA LEU A 17 1.42 1.48 20.79
C LEU A 17 2.90 1.73 21.10
N PHE A 18 3.69 2.04 20.07
CA PHE A 18 5.11 2.36 20.20
C PHE A 18 5.39 3.85 20.35
N GLU A 19 4.34 4.67 20.53
CA GLU A 19 4.43 6.12 20.72
C GLU A 19 5.27 6.84 19.64
N VAL A 20 5.21 6.38 18.40
CA VAL A 20 5.98 6.95 17.28
C VAL A 20 5.42 8.33 16.95
N ARG A 21 6.29 9.35 17.02
CA ARG A 21 5.95 10.77 16.75
C ARG A 21 6.61 11.31 15.50
N GLU A 22 7.70 10.69 15.07
CA GLU A 22 8.45 11.05 13.89
C GLU A 22 8.46 9.88 12.93
N PHE A 23 8.17 10.17 11.66
CA PHE A 23 8.17 9.19 10.58
C PHE A 23 9.28 9.52 9.60
N ASP A 24 9.98 8.49 9.15
CA ASP A 24 10.96 8.61 8.08
C ASP A 24 10.32 9.23 6.83
N PRO A 25 11.09 9.98 6.02
CA PRO A 25 10.60 10.52 4.76
C PRO A 25 9.98 9.44 3.85
N LEU A 26 10.58 8.24 3.78
CA LEU A 26 10.08 7.16 2.93
C LEU A 26 8.77 6.54 3.48
N MET A 27 8.60 6.46 4.81
CA MET A 27 7.29 6.08 5.39
C MET A 27 6.18 7.07 5.00
N ARG A 28 6.48 8.38 5.02
CA ARG A 28 5.52 9.41 4.58
C ARG A 28 5.21 9.29 3.10
N GLU A 29 6.21 8.98 2.30
CA GLU A 29 6.04 8.74 0.87
C GLU A 29 5.17 7.52 0.60
N MET A 30 5.41 6.39 1.29
CA MET A 30 4.52 5.22 1.24
C MET A 30 3.09 5.56 1.66
N GLY A 31 2.91 6.42 2.67
CA GLY A 31 1.59 6.97 3.01
C GLY A 31 0.90 7.69 1.84
N GLY A 32 1.67 8.43 1.04
CA GLY A 32 1.19 9.04 -0.21
C GLY A 32 0.82 8.01 -1.28
N VAL A 33 1.63 6.96 -1.43
CA VAL A 33 1.37 5.83 -2.35
C VAL A 33 0.09 5.10 -1.97
N ILE A 34 -0.13 4.83 -0.68
CA ILE A 34 -1.38 4.25 -0.16
C ILE A 34 -2.60 5.10 -0.53
N VAL A 35 -2.50 6.43 -0.38
CA VAL A 35 -3.60 7.34 -0.77
C VAL A 35 -3.85 7.30 -2.28
N GLN A 36 -2.81 7.17 -3.10
CA GLN A 36 -2.94 6.99 -4.54
C GLN A 36 -3.67 5.68 -4.88
N ALA A 37 -3.26 4.56 -4.29
CA ALA A 37 -3.92 3.26 -4.46
C ALA A 37 -5.40 3.31 -4.08
N ALA A 38 -5.72 3.93 -2.94
CA ALA A 38 -7.09 4.09 -2.48
C ALA A 38 -7.96 4.89 -3.47
N ARG A 39 -7.40 5.95 -4.09
CA ARG A 39 -8.11 6.74 -5.11
C ARG A 39 -8.39 5.95 -6.38
N LEU A 40 -7.41 5.17 -6.84
CA LEU A 40 -7.55 4.31 -8.01
C LEU A 40 -8.65 3.27 -7.81
N VAL A 41 -8.63 2.58 -6.67
CA VAL A 41 -9.69 1.62 -6.32
C VAL A 41 -11.03 2.31 -6.21
N ALA A 42 -11.11 3.46 -5.54
CA ALA A 42 -12.36 4.23 -5.43
C ALA A 42 -12.92 4.68 -6.79
N GLU A 43 -12.06 4.97 -7.77
CA GLU A 43 -12.45 5.27 -9.14
C GLU A 43 -13.00 4.02 -9.87
N ALA A 44 -12.39 2.86 -9.66
CA ALA A 44 -12.79 1.63 -10.33
C ALA A 44 -14.17 1.12 -9.89
N ILE A 45 -14.53 1.24 -8.61
CA ILE A 45 -15.79 0.71 -8.06
C ILE A 45 -17.04 1.13 -8.88
N PRO A 46 -17.32 2.43 -9.14
CA PRO A 46 -18.49 2.81 -9.93
C PRO A 46 -18.44 2.34 -11.39
N LEU A 47 -17.25 2.12 -11.96
CA LEU A 47 -17.09 1.67 -13.34
C LEU A 47 -17.55 0.22 -13.55
N LEU A 48 -17.52 -0.60 -12.49
CA LEU A 48 -18.01 -1.98 -12.52
C LEU A 48 -19.52 -2.08 -12.86
N GLY A 49 -20.30 -1.00 -12.68
CA GLY A 49 -21.72 -0.99 -13.06
C GLY A 49 -21.98 -1.19 -14.56
N LYS A 50 -20.98 -0.98 -15.42
CA LYS A 50 -21.04 -1.22 -16.87
C LYS A 50 -19.68 -1.73 -17.40
N VAL A 51 -19.24 -2.89 -16.91
CA VAL A 51 -17.90 -3.47 -17.18
C VAL A 51 -17.51 -3.41 -18.66
N GLY A 52 -18.32 -3.95 -19.57
CA GLY A 52 -17.98 -3.99 -21.00
C GLY A 52 -17.76 -2.60 -21.63
N ALA A 53 -18.49 -1.57 -21.18
CA ALA A 53 -18.30 -0.20 -21.66
C ALA A 53 -17.06 0.49 -21.04
N ASN A 54 -16.63 0.04 -19.86
CA ASN A 54 -15.57 0.64 -19.07
C ASN A 54 -14.27 -0.19 -19.03
N ALA A 55 -14.22 -1.33 -19.72
CA ALA A 55 -13.12 -2.30 -19.66
C ALA A 55 -11.75 -1.66 -19.87
N ALA A 56 -11.63 -0.74 -20.83
CA ALA A 56 -10.38 -0.02 -21.10
C ALA A 56 -9.89 0.81 -19.89
N ARG A 57 -10.79 1.52 -19.20
CA ARG A 57 -10.41 2.30 -18.01
C ARG A 57 -10.12 1.40 -16.82
N LEU A 58 -10.89 0.33 -16.64
CA LEU A 58 -10.66 -0.66 -15.57
C LEU A 58 -9.27 -1.32 -15.71
N ASN A 59 -8.89 -1.71 -16.94
CA ASN A 59 -7.55 -2.24 -17.21
C ASN A 59 -6.45 -1.21 -16.95
N ALA A 60 -6.65 0.04 -17.37
CA ALA A 60 -5.70 1.12 -17.10
C ALA A 60 -5.52 1.36 -15.58
N ILE A 61 -6.60 1.31 -14.80
CA ILE A 61 -6.53 1.41 -13.34
C ILE A 61 -5.74 0.25 -12.75
N ALA A 62 -5.95 -0.98 -13.20
CA ALA A 62 -5.18 -2.13 -12.73
C ALA A 62 -3.68 -1.95 -12.97
N GLU A 63 -3.28 -1.49 -14.16
CA GLU A 63 -1.88 -1.16 -14.46
C GLU A 63 -1.35 0.01 -13.60
N GLU A 64 -2.18 1.00 -13.30
CA GLU A 64 -1.84 2.12 -12.40
C GLU A 64 -1.59 1.61 -10.96
N VAL A 65 -2.38 0.65 -10.47
CA VAL A 65 -2.19 0.03 -9.16
C VAL A 65 -0.91 -0.82 -9.11
N MET A 66 -0.62 -1.60 -10.16
CA MET A 66 0.63 -2.36 -10.26
C MET A 66 1.87 -1.45 -10.21
N ARG A 67 1.82 -0.26 -10.83
CA ARG A 67 2.90 0.73 -10.72
C ARG A 67 3.04 1.33 -9.32
N VAL A 68 1.92 1.47 -8.61
CA VAL A 68 1.88 1.95 -7.21
C VAL A 68 2.50 0.90 -6.28
N GLU A 69 2.16 -0.37 -6.45
CA GLU A 69 2.76 -1.49 -5.70
C GLU A 69 4.27 -1.54 -5.89
N GLY A 70 4.77 -1.56 -7.14
CA GLY A 70 6.21 -1.58 -7.38
C GLY A 70 6.94 -0.36 -6.79
N ARG A 71 6.29 0.82 -6.73
CA ARG A 71 6.86 1.99 -6.03
C ARG A 71 6.88 1.79 -4.50
N ALA A 72 5.86 1.17 -3.93
CA ALA A 72 5.81 0.89 -2.49
C ALA A 72 6.91 -0.10 -2.10
N ASP A 73 7.14 -1.14 -2.91
CA ASP A 73 8.21 -2.12 -2.73
C ASP A 73 9.60 -1.50 -2.74
N ASP A 74 9.89 -0.65 -3.73
CA ASP A 74 11.16 0.09 -3.81
C ASP A 74 11.39 0.94 -2.54
N LEU A 75 10.34 1.61 -2.06
CA LEU A 75 10.39 2.45 -0.86
C LEU A 75 10.58 1.61 0.41
N HIS A 76 9.92 0.45 0.46
CA HIS A 76 10.02 -0.49 1.56
C HIS A 76 11.44 -1.06 1.69
N GLU A 77 12.01 -1.57 0.59
CA GLU A 77 13.37 -2.12 0.58
C GLU A 77 14.40 -1.04 0.98
N GLN A 78 14.29 0.15 0.38
CA GLN A 78 15.17 1.26 0.68
C GLN A 78 15.05 1.70 2.15
N GLY A 79 13.83 1.75 2.68
CA GLY A 79 13.54 2.07 4.08
C GLY A 79 14.17 1.09 5.06
N LEU A 80 14.01 -0.21 4.84
CA LEU A 80 14.63 -1.25 5.69
C LEU A 80 16.15 -1.18 5.66
N LYS A 81 16.74 -0.94 4.48
CA LYS A 81 18.19 -0.78 4.32
C LYS A 81 18.73 0.42 5.09
N ASP A 82 18.02 1.54 5.06
CA ASP A 82 18.42 2.76 5.76
C ASP A 82 18.22 2.61 7.27
N LEU A 83 17.14 1.97 7.74
CA LEU A 83 16.97 1.60 9.14
C LEU A 83 18.11 0.72 9.64
N PHE A 84 18.51 -0.30 8.88
CA PHE A 84 19.60 -1.19 9.27
C PHE A 84 20.92 -0.42 9.40
N ARG A 85 21.20 0.49 8.47
CA ARG A 85 22.41 1.33 8.50
C ARG A 85 22.44 2.28 9.70
N HIS A 86 21.32 2.93 10.02
CA HIS A 86 21.26 3.91 11.10
C HIS A 86 21.18 3.26 12.49
N HIS A 87 20.43 2.17 12.63
CA HIS A 87 20.06 1.62 13.94
C HIS A 87 20.61 0.22 14.22
N GLY A 88 20.97 -0.56 13.19
CA GLY A 88 21.27 -1.99 13.32
C GLY A 88 22.45 -2.36 14.22
N ARG A 89 23.30 -1.40 14.61
CA ARG A 89 24.44 -1.62 15.51
C ARG A 89 24.25 -1.08 16.93
N SER A 90 23.35 -0.12 17.13
CA SER A 90 23.28 0.68 18.35
C SER A 90 21.88 0.81 18.94
N ASP A 91 20.84 0.61 18.13
CA ASP A 91 19.45 0.71 18.59
C ASP A 91 18.56 -0.34 17.90
N PRO A 92 18.64 -1.61 18.34
CA PRO A 92 17.84 -2.69 17.77
C PRO A 92 16.32 -2.47 17.91
N MET A 93 15.89 -1.72 18.92
CA MET A 93 14.47 -1.43 19.13
C MET A 93 13.94 -0.43 18.11
N ALA A 94 14.69 0.63 17.81
CA ALA A 94 14.33 1.54 16.73
C ALA A 94 14.26 0.81 15.37
N TYR A 95 15.23 -0.07 15.09
CA TYR A 95 15.18 -0.92 13.89
C TYR A 95 13.92 -1.80 13.86
N LEU A 96 13.60 -2.47 14.96
CA LEU A 96 12.45 -3.38 15.04
C LEU A 96 11.11 -2.65 14.85
N ILE A 97 10.92 -1.52 15.54
CA ILE A 97 9.70 -0.71 15.43
C ILE A 97 9.58 -0.13 14.02
N GLY A 98 10.67 0.43 13.48
CA GLY A 98 10.67 0.98 12.14
C GLY A 98 10.36 -0.06 11.07
N SER A 99 10.98 -1.24 11.17
CA SER A 99 10.76 -2.35 10.22
C SER A 99 9.32 -2.88 10.28
N GLU A 100 8.72 -2.96 11.48
CA GLU A 100 7.30 -3.33 11.62
C GLU A 100 6.38 -2.30 10.94
N ILE A 101 6.65 -1.00 11.08
CA ILE A 101 5.83 0.03 10.44
C ILE A 101 5.98 0.00 8.91
N TYR A 102 7.20 -0.13 8.40
CA TYR A 102 7.47 -0.28 6.97
C TYR A 102 6.72 -1.49 6.38
N GLY A 103 6.84 -2.67 7.01
CA GLY A 103 6.14 -3.87 6.56
C GLY A 103 4.62 -3.84 6.77
N GLN A 104 4.10 -2.96 7.62
CA GLN A 104 2.65 -2.73 7.70
C GLN A 104 2.17 -1.78 6.62
N LEU A 105 2.95 -0.75 6.26
CA LEU A 105 2.63 0.16 5.16
C LEU A 105 2.64 -0.56 3.81
N GLU A 106 3.62 -1.43 3.57
CA GLU A 106 3.69 -2.28 2.36
C GLU A 106 2.42 -3.16 2.26
N LYS A 107 2.09 -3.94 3.30
CA LYS A 107 0.84 -4.70 3.36
C LYS A 107 -0.43 -3.90 3.08
N VAL A 108 -0.50 -2.61 3.42
CA VAL A 108 -1.67 -1.80 3.05
C VAL A 108 -1.78 -1.65 1.54
N VAL A 109 -0.66 -1.45 0.84
CA VAL A 109 -0.60 -1.33 -0.62
C VAL A 109 -0.97 -2.66 -1.27
N ASP A 110 -0.44 -3.79 -0.78
CA ASP A 110 -0.80 -5.13 -1.24
C ASP A 110 -2.32 -5.36 -1.20
N ARG A 111 -2.99 -4.89 -0.13
CA ARG A 111 -4.46 -5.05 -0.03
C ARG A 111 -5.24 -4.21 -1.05
N PHE A 112 -4.65 -3.15 -1.59
CA PHE A 112 -5.24 -2.45 -2.73
C PHE A 112 -4.93 -3.14 -4.05
N GLU A 113 -3.76 -3.73 -4.18
CA GLU A 113 -3.39 -4.57 -5.33
C GLU A 113 -4.33 -5.78 -5.44
N ASP A 114 -4.56 -6.50 -4.34
CA ASP A 114 -5.55 -7.59 -4.25
C ASP A 114 -6.91 -7.16 -4.84
N VAL A 115 -7.39 -5.96 -4.48
CA VAL A 115 -8.67 -5.44 -4.98
C VAL A 115 -8.61 -5.14 -6.48
N ALA A 116 -7.50 -4.59 -6.98
CA ALA A 116 -7.32 -4.34 -8.40
C ALA A 116 -7.23 -5.65 -9.22
N ASN A 117 -6.63 -6.69 -8.65
CA ASN A 117 -6.55 -8.02 -9.23
C ASN A 117 -7.96 -8.66 -9.34
N GLU A 118 -8.79 -8.55 -8.30
CA GLU A 118 -10.20 -9.00 -8.34
C GLU A 118 -11.01 -8.23 -9.39
N ILE A 119 -10.83 -6.90 -9.49
CA ILE A 119 -11.47 -6.07 -10.52
C ILE A 119 -11.07 -6.54 -11.92
N SER A 120 -9.79 -6.83 -12.13
CA SER A 120 -9.27 -7.32 -13.41
C SER A 120 -9.88 -8.68 -13.77
N GLY A 121 -10.03 -9.58 -12.79
CA GLY A 121 -10.72 -10.86 -12.96
C GLY A 121 -12.16 -10.67 -13.46
N ILE A 122 -12.92 -9.77 -12.84
CA ILE A 122 -14.28 -9.44 -13.26
C ILE A 122 -14.32 -8.92 -14.70
N VAL A 123 -13.37 -8.07 -15.10
CA VAL A 123 -13.29 -7.56 -16.48
C VAL A 123 -13.07 -8.70 -17.47
N ILE A 124 -12.14 -9.61 -17.18
CA ILE A 124 -11.84 -10.76 -18.04
C ILE A 124 -13.06 -11.67 -18.21
N GLU A 125 -13.86 -11.86 -17.16
CA GLU A 125 -15.08 -12.69 -17.22
C GLU A 125 -16.25 -12.05 -17.99
N ASN A 126 -16.23 -10.73 -18.18
CA ASN A 126 -17.36 -9.95 -18.70
C ASN A 126 -17.05 -9.20 -20.02
N VAL A 127 -15.91 -9.48 -20.64
CA VAL A 127 -15.48 -8.91 -21.94
C VAL A 127 -15.44 -9.98 -23.02
#